data_AF-A0A1J1GZ09-F1
#
_entry.id   AF-A0A1J1GZ09-F1
#
_cell.length_a   1.000
_cell.length_b   1.000
_cell.length_c   1.000
_cell.angle_alpha   90.00
_cell.angle_beta   90.00
_cell.angle_gamma   90.00
#
_symmetry.space_group_name_H-M   'P 1'
#
loop_
_entity.id
_entity.type
_entity.pdbx_description
1 polymer ?
#
loop_
_entity_poly.entity_id
_entity_poly.type
_entity_poly.pdbx_seq_one_letter_code
_entity_poly.pdbx_strand_id
1 'polypeptide(L)'
;MEENIEEIFNDFIGHLNGKTEEYTSEGKDINTIKTDEINFLDDNIFNTLGNNFFRYTEYSLSSLYICEENIPIEEDINFKTLLNIITKASDVNNKFKWVDYYFKYDSKEELNILSPKSQNKELLFREYLDPYHLKNVCLLRKFEQGAILKSSEKNKVDVKIVSEYNVHSSYKNVIRSFDYYLNHKIFTQADIFHNKYGNSDHIVILVLRHYKDENFQFPLFPDRVLVQIKSYSNDNKYSEMTQKNLLHYSEIFKPYISLRKVNYNLVEEIKNKITYTI
;
A
#
# COMPACT_ATOMS: atom_id res chain seq x y z
N MET A 1 23.24 -15.74 28.99
CA MET A 1 23.69 -14.36 29.18
C MET A 1 22.75 -13.52 28.37
N GLU A 2 21.73 -12.98 29.02
CA GLU A 2 20.79 -12.04 28.41
C GLU A 2 21.46 -10.66 28.46
N GLU A 3 21.84 -10.13 27.31
CA GLU A 3 22.23 -8.73 27.20
C GLU A 3 20.94 -7.90 27.34
N ASN A 4 20.96 -7.00 28.33
CA ASN A 4 19.78 -6.30 28.79
C ASN A 4 19.43 -5.22 27.75
N ILE A 5 18.24 -5.27 27.18
CA ILE A 5 17.77 -4.34 26.13
C ILE A 5 17.85 -2.87 26.59
N GLU A 6 17.83 -2.64 27.90
CA GLU A 6 18.06 -1.33 28.52
C GLU A 6 19.49 -0.80 28.34
N GLU A 7 20.52 -1.66 28.29
CA GLU A 7 21.90 -1.22 28.03
C GLU A 7 22.07 -0.73 26.59
N ILE A 8 21.45 -1.39 25.62
CA ILE A 8 21.46 -0.97 24.21
C ILE A 8 20.74 0.38 24.02
N PHE A 9 19.62 0.58 24.74
CA PHE A 9 18.88 1.83 24.69
C PHE A 9 19.64 2.99 25.38
N ASN A 10 20.32 2.71 26.49
CA ASN A 10 21.13 3.70 27.20
C ASN A 10 22.40 4.08 26.41
N ASP A 11 23.05 3.14 25.72
CA ASP A 11 24.17 3.43 24.82
C ASP A 11 23.72 4.31 23.64
N PHE A 12 22.52 4.09 23.11
CA PHE A 12 21.98 4.89 22.02
C PHE A 12 21.67 6.34 22.44
N ILE A 13 21.16 6.54 23.66
CA ILE A 13 20.93 7.87 24.24
C ILE A 13 22.24 8.56 24.65
N GLY A 14 23.21 7.80 25.15
CA GLY A 14 24.56 8.30 25.48
C GLY A 14 25.30 8.86 24.27
N HIS A 15 25.13 8.23 23.10
CA HIS A 15 25.71 8.71 21.85
C HIS A 15 25.04 9.98 21.28
N LEU A 16 23.79 10.27 21.63
CA LEU A 16 23.09 11.49 21.21
C LEU A 16 23.46 12.72 22.03
N ASN A 17 23.93 12.55 23.26
CA ASN A 17 24.30 13.66 24.16
C ASN A 17 25.79 14.01 24.17
N GLY A 18 26.60 13.37 23.32
CA GLY A 18 28.04 13.61 23.23
C GLY A 18 28.43 14.48 22.04
N LYS A 19 28.23 15.81 22.13
CA LYS A 19 29.12 16.88 21.60
C LYS A 19 28.44 18.26 21.61
N THR A 20 28.73 19.04 22.63
CA THR A 20 28.79 20.51 22.56
C THR A 20 30.04 20.95 23.29
N GLU A 21 31.14 21.08 22.54
CA GLU A 21 32.30 21.84 23.01
C GLU A 21 32.08 23.34 22.75
N GLU A 22 32.55 24.10 23.72
CA GLU A 22 32.38 25.53 23.93
C GLU A 22 32.92 26.39 22.78
N TYR A 23 32.17 27.43 22.40
CA TYR A 23 32.76 28.72 22.01
C TYR A 23 31.92 29.86 22.61
N THR A 24 32.59 30.64 23.45
CA THR A 24 32.17 31.88 24.11
C THR A 24 32.04 33.04 23.12
N SER A 25 30.96 33.83 23.19
CA SER A 25 31.02 35.30 23.38
C SER A 25 29.62 35.97 23.45
N GLU A 26 29.35 36.63 24.58
CA GLU A 26 28.73 37.96 24.75
C GLU A 26 27.42 38.37 24.02
N GLY A 27 26.33 38.50 24.80
CA GLY A 27 25.70 39.81 25.05
C GLY A 27 24.37 40.21 24.36
N LYS A 28 23.28 40.21 25.17
CA LYS A 28 22.02 41.01 25.08
C LYS A 28 21.09 40.72 23.88
N ASP A 29 19.76 40.55 23.98
CA ASP A 29 18.73 41.20 24.80
C ASP A 29 17.50 40.30 25.04
N ILE A 30 16.76 40.64 26.10
CA ILE A 30 15.51 40.02 26.54
C ILE A 30 14.32 40.63 25.78
N ASN A 31 13.46 39.79 25.19
CA ASN A 31 12.00 39.89 25.03
C ASN A 31 11.50 39.48 23.64
N THR A 32 11.04 38.24 23.51
CA THR A 32 9.72 37.98 22.92
C THR A 32 9.27 36.57 23.32
N ILE A 33 8.41 36.49 24.33
CA ILE A 33 7.58 35.31 24.53
C ILE A 33 6.62 35.27 23.36
N LYS A 34 6.93 34.46 22.35
CA LYS A 34 5.94 33.91 21.43
C LYS A 34 5.91 32.42 21.71
N THR A 35 4.75 31.97 22.15
CA THR A 35 4.34 30.58 22.28
C THR A 35 4.93 29.72 21.18
N ASP A 36 5.96 28.95 21.52
CA ASP A 36 6.43 27.83 20.72
C ASP A 36 5.31 26.79 20.69
N GLU A 37 4.53 26.82 19.61
CA GLU A 37 3.84 25.63 19.15
C GLU A 37 4.91 24.57 18.97
N ILE A 38 4.88 23.58 19.86
CA ILE A 38 5.79 22.46 19.81
C ILE A 38 5.46 21.69 18.53
N ASN A 39 6.20 21.99 17.46
CA ASN A 39 6.28 21.16 16.26
C ASN A 39 6.92 19.83 16.67
N PHE A 40 6.12 18.93 17.24
CA PHE A 40 6.51 17.60 17.71
C PHE A 40 6.79 16.61 16.56
N LEU A 41 6.84 17.09 15.32
CA LEU A 41 7.22 16.32 14.15
C LEU A 41 8.30 17.12 13.42
N ASP A 42 9.49 17.06 13.99
CA ASP A 42 10.71 17.59 13.42
C ASP A 42 10.92 16.94 12.03
N ASP A 43 10.87 17.75 10.97
CA ASP A 43 11.13 17.37 9.57
C ASP A 43 12.54 16.72 9.40
N ASN A 44 13.37 16.77 10.44
CA ASN A 44 14.69 16.15 10.52
C ASN A 44 14.67 14.60 10.68
N ILE A 45 13.59 14.00 11.22
CA ILE A 45 13.44 12.52 11.23
C ILE A 45 13.15 12.01 9.82
N PHE A 46 12.40 12.79 9.02
CA PHE A 46 12.11 12.44 7.62
C PHE A 46 13.34 12.58 6.72
N ASN A 47 14.24 13.52 7.01
CA ASN A 47 15.48 13.71 6.24
C ASN A 47 16.52 12.60 6.46
N THR A 48 16.46 11.86 7.58
CA THR A 48 17.31 10.67 7.82
C THR A 48 16.74 9.39 7.23
N LEU A 49 15.46 9.38 6.82
CA LEU A 49 14.77 8.24 6.19
C LEU A 49 14.87 8.21 4.66
N GLY A 50 15.73 9.03 4.06
CA GLY A 50 15.77 9.38 2.62
C GLY A 50 15.83 8.24 1.59
N ASN A 51 15.95 6.97 1.98
CA ASN A 51 15.92 5.81 1.07
C ASN A 51 14.80 4.77 1.35
N ASN A 52 14.00 4.95 2.40
CA ASN A 52 13.01 3.96 2.83
C ASN A 52 11.56 4.44 2.73
N PHE A 53 11.32 5.67 2.27
CA PHE A 53 9.98 6.24 2.14
C PHE A 53 9.70 6.66 0.70
N PHE A 54 8.52 6.27 0.21
CA PHE A 54 8.02 6.63 -1.11
C PHE A 54 6.61 7.18 -0.99
N ARG A 55 6.36 8.33 -1.64
CA ARG A 55 5.03 8.89 -1.80
C ARG A 55 4.73 9.06 -3.28
N TYR A 56 3.66 8.43 -3.72
CA TYR A 56 3.30 8.39 -5.14
C TYR A 56 1.79 8.30 -5.33
N THR A 57 1.35 8.68 -6.53
CA THR A 57 -0.03 8.51 -6.99
C THR A 57 -0.16 7.19 -7.74
N GLU A 58 -1.00 6.29 -7.25
CA GLU A 58 -1.39 5.03 -7.89
C GLU A 58 -2.67 5.26 -8.70
N TYR A 59 -2.59 5.01 -10.01
CA TYR A 59 -3.72 4.97 -10.93
C TYR A 59 -4.05 3.51 -11.23
N SER A 60 -5.33 3.13 -11.18
CA SER A 60 -5.69 1.73 -11.44
C SER A 60 -7.07 1.53 -12.05
N LEU A 61 -7.21 0.43 -12.80
CA LEU A 61 -8.47 -0.18 -13.17
C LEU A 61 -8.44 -1.63 -12.72
N SER A 62 -9.57 -2.14 -12.25
CA SER A 62 -9.66 -3.50 -11.71
C SER A 62 -10.89 -4.22 -12.24
N SER A 63 -10.83 -5.54 -12.27
CA SER A 63 -11.98 -6.39 -12.53
C SER A 63 -11.76 -7.77 -11.95
N LEU A 64 -12.85 -8.40 -11.56
CA LEU A 64 -12.85 -9.79 -11.13
C LEU A 64 -13.16 -10.65 -12.35
N TYR A 65 -12.18 -11.44 -12.77
CA TYR A 65 -12.41 -12.53 -13.72
C TYR A 65 -13.10 -13.66 -12.97
N ILE A 66 -14.16 -14.20 -13.57
CA ILE A 66 -14.94 -15.31 -13.01
C ILE A 66 -15.10 -16.31 -14.15
N CYS A 67 -14.69 -17.55 -13.91
CA CYS A 67 -14.88 -18.64 -14.86
C CYS A 67 -16.36 -18.84 -15.15
N GLU A 68 -16.66 -19.20 -16.39
CA GLU A 68 -17.96 -19.77 -16.72
C GLU A 68 -18.06 -21.15 -16.04
N GLU A 69 -19.25 -21.50 -15.54
CA GLU A 69 -19.54 -22.84 -14.99
C GLU A 69 -18.83 -23.24 -13.68
N ASN A 70 -18.23 -22.31 -12.93
CA ASN A 70 -17.54 -22.56 -11.65
C ASN A 70 -16.41 -23.60 -11.71
N ILE A 71 -15.80 -23.79 -12.89
CA ILE A 71 -14.61 -24.63 -13.01
C ILE A 71 -13.39 -23.98 -12.33
N PRO A 72 -12.38 -24.76 -11.93
CA PRO A 72 -11.12 -24.20 -11.46
C PRO A 72 -10.48 -23.28 -12.51
N ILE A 73 -9.97 -22.12 -12.07
CA ILE A 73 -9.37 -21.11 -12.95
C ILE A 73 -8.19 -21.66 -13.80
N GLU A 74 -7.52 -22.70 -13.32
CA GLU A 74 -6.42 -23.38 -14.01
C GLU A 74 -6.89 -24.21 -15.21
N GLU A 75 -8.16 -24.59 -15.25
CA GLU A 75 -8.73 -25.39 -16.32
C GLU A 75 -9.33 -24.51 -17.43
N ASP A 76 -9.74 -23.29 -17.10
CA ASP A 76 -10.39 -22.35 -18.00
C ASP A 76 -9.51 -21.91 -19.20
N ILE A 77 -10.00 -22.21 -20.40
CA ILE A 77 -9.34 -21.90 -21.68
C ILE A 77 -9.41 -20.39 -21.99
N ASN A 78 -10.50 -19.72 -21.66
CA ASN A 78 -10.66 -18.28 -21.86
C ASN A 78 -9.69 -17.53 -20.96
N PHE A 79 -9.51 -17.97 -19.72
CA PHE A 79 -8.53 -17.40 -18.82
C PHE A 79 -7.09 -17.61 -19.30
N LYS A 80 -6.74 -18.82 -19.75
CA LYS A 80 -5.43 -19.10 -20.37
C LYS A 80 -5.17 -18.21 -21.58
N THR A 81 -6.20 -17.96 -22.39
CA THR A 81 -6.11 -17.08 -23.56
C THR A 81 -5.86 -15.63 -23.14
N LEU A 82 -6.58 -15.13 -22.14
CA LEU A 82 -6.34 -13.82 -21.55
C LEU A 82 -4.90 -13.69 -21.03
N LEU A 83 -4.40 -14.68 -20.29
CA LEU A 83 -3.04 -14.69 -19.76
C LEU A 83 -1.99 -14.64 -20.88
N ASN A 84 -2.21 -15.38 -21.97
CA ASN A 84 -1.34 -15.35 -23.15
C ASN A 84 -1.34 -13.98 -23.83
N ILE A 85 -2.49 -13.31 -23.92
CA ILE A 85 -2.59 -11.96 -24.48
C ILE A 85 -1.86 -10.96 -23.59
N ILE A 86 -2.05 -11.02 -22.28
CA ILE A 86 -1.33 -10.17 -21.31
C ILE A 86 0.19 -10.37 -21.46
N THR A 87 0.62 -11.62 -21.56
CA THR A 87 2.05 -11.98 -21.73
C THR A 87 2.62 -11.37 -23.00
N LYS A 88 1.91 -11.48 -24.14
CA LYS A 88 2.34 -10.88 -25.42
C LYS A 88 2.30 -9.35 -25.40
N ALA A 89 1.42 -8.77 -24.60
CA ALA A 89 1.29 -7.34 -24.39
C ALA A 89 2.16 -6.84 -23.24
N SER A 90 3.21 -7.57 -22.83
CA SER A 90 4.10 -7.19 -21.73
C SER A 90 5.55 -7.51 -22.07
N ASP A 91 6.48 -6.75 -21.49
CA ASP A 91 7.92 -6.92 -21.72
C ASP A 91 8.52 -7.95 -20.77
N VAL A 92 8.02 -7.98 -19.53
CA VAL A 92 8.53 -8.83 -18.44
C VAL A 92 7.36 -9.42 -17.67
N ASN A 93 7.48 -10.68 -17.27
CA ASN A 93 6.55 -11.37 -16.40
C ASN A 93 7.29 -11.98 -15.21
N ASN A 94 6.74 -11.83 -14.01
CA ASN A 94 7.31 -12.37 -12.80
C ASN A 94 6.22 -12.95 -11.90
N LYS A 95 6.57 -13.98 -11.14
CA LYS A 95 5.67 -14.59 -10.15
C LYS A 95 6.09 -14.18 -8.75
N PHE A 96 5.12 -13.78 -7.96
CA PHE A 96 5.32 -13.28 -6.61
C PHE A 96 4.37 -13.96 -5.65
N LYS A 97 4.82 -14.10 -4.41
CA LYS A 97 3.97 -14.46 -3.28
C LYS A 97 4.23 -13.52 -2.12
N TRP A 98 3.18 -13.07 -1.46
CA TRP A 98 3.28 -12.26 -0.26
C TRP A 98 2.10 -12.49 0.66
N VAL A 99 2.23 -12.03 1.89
CA VAL A 99 1.12 -11.92 2.84
C VAL A 99 0.88 -10.44 3.15
N ASP A 100 -0.38 -10.06 3.06
CA ASP A 100 -0.88 -8.73 3.39
C ASP A 100 -1.61 -8.80 4.75
N TYR A 101 -1.17 -7.99 5.71
CA TYR A 101 -1.77 -7.83 7.03
C TYR A 101 -2.48 -6.48 7.08
N TYR A 102 -3.79 -6.52 7.30
CA TYR A 102 -4.62 -5.31 7.36
C TYR A 102 -4.83 -4.91 8.82
N PHE A 103 -4.29 -3.77 9.18
CA PHE A 103 -4.42 -3.18 10.51
C PHE A 103 -5.43 -2.04 10.47
N LYS A 104 -6.36 -2.06 11.43
CA LYS A 104 -7.34 -1.00 11.62
C LYS A 104 -7.07 -0.31 12.94
N TYR A 105 -7.17 1.02 12.95
CA TYR A 105 -7.05 1.79 14.17
C TYR A 105 -8.25 1.52 15.07
N ASP A 106 -7.98 1.07 16.29
CA ASP A 106 -8.95 0.98 17.37
C ASP A 106 -9.01 2.36 18.03
N SER A 107 -10.06 3.13 17.75
CA SER A 107 -10.34 4.31 18.56
C SER A 107 -10.90 3.81 19.89
N LYS A 108 -10.02 3.46 20.84
CA LYS A 108 -10.40 3.50 22.25
C LYS A 108 -10.98 4.89 22.48
N GLU A 109 -12.23 4.94 22.92
CA GLU A 109 -13.10 6.10 22.92
C GLU A 109 -12.41 7.39 23.42
N GLU A 110 -11.93 8.22 22.51
CA GLU A 110 -11.93 9.66 22.70
C GLU A 110 -12.88 10.26 21.68
N LEU A 111 -14.16 10.36 22.06
CA LEU A 111 -15.13 11.26 21.47
C LEU A 111 -14.71 12.71 21.75
N ASN A 112 -13.55 13.12 21.26
CA ASN A 112 -13.19 14.52 21.25
C ASN A 112 -14.00 15.16 20.12
N ILE A 113 -15.08 15.85 20.47
CA ILE A 113 -16.04 16.51 19.55
C ILE A 113 -15.34 17.55 18.64
N LEU A 114 -14.13 17.97 19.02
CA LEU A 114 -13.26 18.88 18.27
C LEU A 114 -12.22 18.17 17.40
N SER A 115 -12.07 16.85 17.52
CA SER A 115 -11.17 16.09 16.67
C SER A 115 -11.80 15.92 15.27
N PRO A 116 -11.06 16.23 14.18
CA PRO A 116 -11.59 16.05 12.83
C PRO A 116 -12.04 14.60 12.65
N LYS A 117 -13.22 14.40 12.05
CA LYS A 117 -13.85 13.08 11.79
C LYS A 117 -12.79 12.04 11.42
N SER A 118 -12.91 10.83 12.00
CA SER A 118 -11.95 9.74 11.79
C SER A 118 -11.66 9.55 10.31
N GLN A 119 -10.47 9.98 9.87
CA GLN A 119 -9.91 9.48 8.63
C GLN A 119 -9.79 7.97 8.79
N ASN A 120 -10.13 7.17 7.78
CA ASN A 120 -9.96 5.72 7.88
C ASN A 120 -8.45 5.45 8.02
N LYS A 121 -8.03 5.20 9.25
CA LYS A 121 -6.65 4.93 9.63
C LYS A 121 -6.45 3.42 9.46
N GLU A 122 -6.37 2.99 8.21
CA GLU A 122 -5.98 1.63 7.86
C GLU A 122 -4.52 1.62 7.41
N LEU A 123 -3.77 0.66 7.93
CA LEU A 123 -2.40 0.37 7.52
C LEU A 123 -2.35 -1.02 6.90
N LEU A 124 -1.68 -1.12 5.77
CA LEU A 124 -1.40 -2.38 5.10
C LEU A 124 0.07 -2.71 5.31
N PHE A 125 0.37 -3.82 5.98
CA PHE A 125 1.72 -4.34 6.08
C PHE A 125 1.86 -5.53 5.13
N ARG A 126 2.83 -5.50 4.23
CA ARG A 126 3.13 -6.56 3.26
C ARG A 126 4.46 -7.21 3.59
N GLU A 127 4.50 -8.53 3.56
CA GLU A 127 5.72 -9.34 3.71
C GLU A 127 5.84 -10.23 2.48
N TYR A 128 6.89 -10.03 1.70
CA TYR A 128 7.16 -10.84 0.51
C TYR A 128 7.73 -12.20 0.92
N LEU A 129 7.24 -13.26 0.27
CA LEU A 129 7.66 -14.64 0.51
C LEU A 129 8.44 -15.18 -0.70
N ASP A 130 8.00 -14.81 -1.91
CA ASP A 130 8.67 -15.10 -3.17
C ASP A 130 8.61 -13.89 -4.11
N PRO A 131 9.62 -13.69 -4.98
CA PRO A 131 10.82 -14.53 -5.17
C PRO A 131 11.81 -14.43 -3.99
N TYR A 132 12.70 -15.42 -3.86
CA TYR A 132 13.63 -15.56 -2.72
C TYR A 132 14.43 -14.29 -2.39
N HIS A 133 14.84 -13.51 -3.40
CA HIS A 133 15.58 -12.26 -3.20
C HIS A 133 14.78 -11.15 -2.49
N LEU A 134 13.45 -11.30 -2.39
CA LEU A 134 12.56 -10.37 -1.67
C LEU A 134 12.05 -10.93 -0.35
N LYS A 135 12.45 -12.13 0.08
CA LYS A 135 11.90 -12.82 1.26
C LYS A 135 11.99 -12.04 2.59
N ASN A 136 12.88 -11.04 2.65
CA ASN A 136 13.06 -10.17 3.82
C ASN A 136 12.56 -8.74 3.62
N VAL A 137 11.97 -8.45 2.46
CA VAL A 137 11.41 -7.12 2.17
C VAL A 137 10.01 -7.04 2.76
N CYS A 138 9.83 -6.10 3.68
CA CYS A 138 8.52 -5.78 4.23
C CYS A 138 8.17 -4.33 3.91
N LEU A 139 6.91 -4.09 3.57
CA LEU A 139 6.38 -2.77 3.24
C LEU A 139 5.27 -2.40 4.20
N LEU A 140 5.28 -1.17 4.69
CA LEU A 140 4.15 -0.56 5.38
C LEU A 140 3.53 0.48 4.44
N ARG A 141 2.25 0.33 4.13
CA ARG A 141 1.52 1.18 3.18
C ARG A 141 0.36 1.86 3.88
N LYS A 142 0.22 3.16 3.61
CA LYS A 142 -0.89 4.01 4.07
C LYS A 142 -1.53 4.67 2.86
N PHE A 143 -2.86 4.60 2.78
CA PHE A 143 -3.64 5.25 1.72
C PHE A 143 -4.19 6.59 2.23
N GLU A 144 -3.88 7.69 1.55
CA GLU A 144 -4.29 9.03 1.98
C GLU A 144 -5.72 9.33 1.49
N GLN A 145 -6.72 9.21 2.37
CA GLN A 145 -8.13 9.42 2.02
C GLN A 145 -8.52 10.86 1.66
N GLY A 146 -7.76 11.87 2.11
CA GLY A 146 -8.13 13.28 1.98
C GLY A 146 -8.14 13.85 0.55
N ALA A 147 -7.35 13.29 -0.36
CA ALA A 147 -7.25 13.75 -1.75
C ALA A 147 -8.21 13.02 -2.72
N ILE A 148 -8.75 11.87 -2.30
CA ILE A 148 -9.46 10.91 -3.17
C ILE A 148 -10.94 11.32 -3.36
N LEU A 149 -11.57 11.94 -2.36
CA LEU A 149 -13.00 12.27 -2.46
C LEU A 149 -13.29 13.46 -3.40
N LYS A 150 -12.39 14.44 -3.52
CA LYS A 150 -12.62 15.61 -4.40
C LYS A 150 -12.11 15.43 -5.84
N SER A 151 -11.15 14.54 -6.06
CA SER A 151 -10.57 14.30 -7.40
C SER A 151 -11.21 13.11 -8.11
N SER A 152 -11.79 12.15 -7.38
CA SER A 152 -12.26 10.89 -7.98
C SER A 152 -13.41 11.07 -8.98
N GLU A 153 -14.39 11.96 -8.78
CA GLU A 153 -15.54 12.05 -9.69
C GLU A 153 -15.17 12.40 -11.14
N LYS A 154 -14.09 13.17 -11.35
CA LYS A 154 -13.62 13.54 -12.70
C LYS A 154 -12.69 12.49 -13.34
N ASN A 155 -12.08 11.63 -12.53
CA ASN A 155 -11.12 10.65 -13.01
C ASN A 155 -11.82 9.43 -13.62
N LYS A 156 -11.32 8.99 -14.78
CA LYS A 156 -11.82 7.82 -15.51
C LYS A 156 -11.31 6.49 -14.92
N VAL A 157 -10.33 6.57 -14.02
CA VAL A 157 -9.71 5.43 -13.33
C VAL A 157 -9.72 5.68 -11.81
N ASP A 158 -9.40 4.65 -11.03
CA ASP A 158 -9.19 4.81 -9.59
C ASP A 158 -7.86 5.50 -9.33
N VAL A 159 -7.87 6.51 -8.45
CA VAL A 159 -6.66 7.28 -8.11
C VAL A 159 -6.50 7.30 -6.60
N LYS A 160 -5.31 6.94 -6.13
CA LYS A 160 -4.98 6.90 -4.70
C LYS A 160 -3.59 7.49 -4.49
N ILE A 161 -3.43 8.31 -3.46
CA ILE A 161 -2.11 8.69 -2.98
C ILE A 161 -1.67 7.64 -1.96
N VAL A 162 -0.50 7.06 -2.20
CA VAL A 162 0.09 6.01 -1.37
C VAL A 162 1.36 6.55 -0.74
N SER A 163 1.44 6.39 0.57
CA SER A 163 2.67 6.52 1.36
C SER A 163 3.16 5.11 1.69
N GLU A 164 4.35 4.74 1.23
CA GLU A 164 4.94 3.42 1.37
C GLU A 164 6.30 3.51 2.07
N TYR A 165 6.54 2.59 3.01
CA TYR A 165 7.75 2.54 3.81
C TYR A 165 8.37 1.15 3.73
N ASN A 166 9.66 1.06 3.41
CA ASN A 166 10.46 -0.15 3.60
C ASN A 166 10.75 -0.29 5.09
N VAL A 167 10.26 -1.38 5.71
CA VAL A 167 10.33 -1.59 7.15
C VAL A 167 10.87 -2.98 7.48
N HIS A 168 11.32 -3.16 8.72
CA HIS A 168 11.70 -4.47 9.24
C HIS A 168 10.46 -5.32 9.56
N SER A 169 10.59 -6.65 9.49
CA SER A 169 9.50 -7.61 9.73
C SER A 169 8.84 -7.49 11.11
N SER A 170 9.57 -6.96 12.10
CA SER A 170 9.07 -6.72 13.47
C SER A 170 7.96 -5.66 13.54
N TYR A 171 7.82 -4.79 12.54
CA TYR A 171 6.80 -3.73 12.55
C TYR A 171 5.38 -4.27 12.68
N LYS A 172 5.09 -5.48 12.18
CA LYS A 172 3.78 -6.13 12.36
C LYS A 172 3.40 -6.35 13.84
N ASN A 173 4.39 -6.44 14.72
CA ASN A 173 4.19 -6.51 16.17
C ASN A 173 4.12 -5.11 16.79
N VAL A 174 5.02 -4.21 16.37
CA VAL A 174 5.11 -2.84 16.92
C VAL A 174 3.84 -2.02 16.62
N ILE A 175 3.25 -2.18 15.44
CA ILE A 175 2.01 -1.47 15.02
C ILE A 175 0.90 -1.63 16.06
N ARG A 176 0.82 -2.78 16.74
CA ARG A 176 -0.19 -3.04 17.77
C ARG A 176 -0.07 -2.15 19.01
N SER A 177 1.12 -1.60 19.25
CA SER A 177 1.38 -0.68 20.35
C SER A 177 0.84 0.73 20.09
N PHE A 178 0.46 1.04 18.84
CA PHE A 178 -0.08 2.34 18.42
C PHE A 178 -1.61 2.32 18.24
N ASP A 179 -2.30 1.50 19.05
CA ASP A 179 -3.75 1.30 19.00
C ASP A 179 -4.27 0.82 17.64
N TYR A 180 -3.45 0.07 16.90
CA TYR A 180 -3.92 -0.67 15.73
C TYR A 180 -4.14 -2.13 16.08
N TYR A 181 -5.24 -2.71 15.65
CA TYR A 181 -5.47 -4.14 15.75
C TYR A 181 -5.41 -4.79 14.37
N LEU A 182 -4.96 -6.04 14.35
CA LEU A 182 -4.98 -6.84 13.13
C LEU A 182 -6.44 -7.23 12.83
N ASN A 183 -6.98 -6.74 11.72
CA ASN A 183 -8.32 -7.08 11.28
C ASN A 183 -8.33 -8.43 10.56
N HIS A 184 -7.52 -8.58 9.52
CA HIS A 184 -7.40 -9.82 8.76
C HIS A 184 -6.06 -9.93 8.03
N LYS A 185 -5.77 -11.13 7.51
CA LYS A 185 -4.61 -11.42 6.66
C LYS A 185 -5.07 -12.01 5.34
N ILE A 186 -4.32 -11.73 4.27
CA ILE A 186 -4.57 -12.31 2.94
C ILE A 186 -3.25 -12.81 2.37
N PHE A 187 -3.22 -14.09 2.00
CA PHE A 187 -2.09 -14.68 1.28
C PHE A 187 -2.33 -14.51 -0.22
N THR A 188 -1.39 -13.90 -0.93
CA THR A 188 -1.58 -13.55 -2.35
C THR A 188 -0.48 -14.16 -3.20
N GLN A 189 -0.87 -14.86 -4.24
CA GLN A 189 -0.02 -15.22 -5.36
C GLN A 189 -0.35 -14.30 -6.53
N ALA A 190 0.68 -13.76 -7.17
CA ALA A 190 0.51 -12.86 -8.29
C ALA A 190 1.40 -13.22 -9.47
N ASP A 191 0.82 -13.19 -10.66
CA ASP A 191 1.58 -13.01 -11.89
C ASP A 191 1.58 -11.50 -12.19
N ILE A 192 2.78 -10.91 -12.15
CA ILE A 192 3.02 -9.48 -12.34
C ILE A 192 3.69 -9.29 -13.70
N PHE A 193 3.07 -8.47 -14.53
CA PHE A 193 3.58 -8.15 -15.85
C PHE A 193 3.92 -6.66 -15.92
N HIS A 194 5.04 -6.34 -16.55
CA HIS A 194 5.48 -4.97 -16.77
C HIS A 194 5.52 -4.69 -18.26
N ASN A 195 5.01 -3.54 -18.66
CA ASN A 195 5.13 -3.02 -20.03
C ASN A 195 5.67 -1.58 -19.99
N LYS A 196 6.59 -1.26 -20.91
CA LYS A 196 7.34 0.00 -20.99
C LYS A 196 8.09 0.29 -19.69
N TYR A 197 8.73 -0.75 -19.13
CA TYR A 197 9.48 -0.63 -17.90
C TYR A 197 10.55 0.48 -18.00
N GLY A 198 10.61 1.36 -17.00
CA GLY A 198 11.55 2.49 -16.97
C GLY A 198 11.13 3.73 -17.78
N ASN A 199 9.93 3.73 -18.39
CA ASN A 199 9.37 4.88 -19.09
C ASN A 199 8.20 5.51 -18.30
N SER A 200 7.85 6.77 -18.58
CA SER A 200 6.69 7.45 -17.99
C SER A 200 5.34 6.78 -18.33
N ASP A 201 5.32 5.98 -19.39
CA ASP A 201 4.18 5.15 -19.80
C ASP A 201 4.17 3.76 -19.12
N HIS A 202 4.99 3.53 -18.09
CA HIS A 202 5.09 2.23 -17.43
C HIS A 202 3.72 1.79 -16.87
N ILE A 203 3.32 0.58 -17.25
CA ILE A 203 2.12 -0.09 -16.77
C ILE A 203 2.52 -1.41 -16.11
N VAL A 204 1.87 -1.68 -14.99
CA VAL A 204 1.94 -2.95 -14.28
C VAL A 204 0.59 -3.63 -14.38
N ILE A 205 0.57 -4.84 -14.91
CA ILE A 205 -0.62 -5.70 -14.96
C ILE A 205 -0.45 -6.74 -13.87
N LEU A 206 -1.45 -6.87 -13.01
CA LEU A 206 -1.46 -7.79 -11.88
C LEU A 206 -2.58 -8.79 -12.08
N VAL A 207 -2.22 -10.07 -12.08
CA VAL A 207 -3.18 -11.18 -12.04
C VAL A 207 -3.04 -11.83 -10.67
N LEU A 208 -4.01 -11.59 -9.80
CA LEU A 208 -3.94 -11.87 -8.37
C LEU A 208 -4.88 -13.01 -7.99
N ARG A 209 -4.33 -13.98 -7.25
CA ARG A 209 -5.10 -15.05 -6.60
C ARG A 209 -4.85 -15.02 -5.10
N HIS A 210 -5.94 -15.08 -4.35
CA HIS A 210 -5.92 -14.95 -2.90
C HIS A 210 -6.21 -16.31 -2.25
N TYR A 211 -5.57 -16.59 -1.12
CA TYR A 211 -5.59 -17.86 -0.42
C TYR A 211 -5.90 -17.68 1.06
N LYS A 212 -6.45 -18.73 1.67
CA LYS A 212 -6.77 -18.79 3.10
C LYS A 212 -5.56 -19.15 3.96
N ASP A 213 -4.60 -19.86 3.36
CA ASP A 213 -3.48 -20.48 4.05
C ASP A 213 -2.13 -19.98 3.54
N GLU A 214 -1.11 -20.13 4.40
CA GLU A 214 0.27 -19.75 4.14
C GLU A 214 0.98 -20.63 3.09
N ASN A 215 0.46 -21.84 2.86
CA ASN A 215 1.02 -22.80 1.91
C ASN A 215 0.44 -22.63 0.50
N PHE A 216 -0.48 -21.67 0.30
CA PHE A 216 -1.13 -21.40 -0.98
C PHE A 216 -1.87 -22.61 -1.56
N GLN A 217 -2.46 -23.45 -0.70
CA GLN A 217 -3.16 -24.67 -1.12
C GLN A 217 -4.65 -24.43 -1.33
N PHE A 218 -5.28 -23.56 -0.54
CA PHE A 218 -6.71 -23.35 -0.52
C PHE A 218 -7.06 -21.92 -0.98
N PRO A 219 -7.37 -21.73 -2.28
CA PRO A 219 -7.77 -20.41 -2.75
C PRO A 219 -9.05 -19.94 -2.06
N LEU A 220 -9.19 -18.63 -1.85
CA LEU A 220 -10.43 -18.04 -1.34
C LEU A 220 -11.61 -18.35 -2.27
N PHE A 221 -11.34 -18.32 -3.58
CA PHE A 221 -12.29 -18.67 -4.64
C PHE A 221 -11.57 -19.51 -5.69
N PRO A 222 -12.04 -20.73 -6.00
CA PRO A 222 -11.38 -21.61 -6.97
C PRO A 222 -11.53 -21.13 -8.42
N ASP A 223 -12.63 -20.42 -8.71
CA ASP A 223 -13.15 -20.03 -10.02
C ASP A 223 -12.85 -18.55 -10.39
N ARG A 224 -12.07 -17.83 -9.56
CA ARG A 224 -11.93 -16.37 -9.71
C ARG A 224 -10.51 -15.88 -9.53
N VAL A 225 -10.21 -14.82 -10.26
CA VAL A 225 -8.95 -14.09 -10.20
C VAL A 225 -9.21 -12.59 -10.28
N LEU A 226 -8.50 -11.82 -9.47
CA LEU A 226 -8.55 -10.36 -9.55
C LEU A 226 -7.49 -9.88 -10.54
N VAL A 227 -7.91 -9.20 -11.60
CA VAL A 227 -7.01 -8.56 -12.55
C VAL A 227 -7.01 -7.07 -12.31
N GLN A 228 -5.82 -6.48 -12.20
CA GLN A 228 -5.64 -5.03 -12.08
C GLN A 228 -4.64 -4.56 -13.11
N ILE A 229 -4.85 -3.36 -13.64
CA ILE A 229 -3.82 -2.62 -14.35
C ILE A 229 -3.53 -1.35 -13.57
N LYS A 230 -2.24 -1.07 -13.38
CA LYS A 230 -1.75 0.00 -12.53
C LYS A 230 -0.68 0.81 -13.24
N SER A 231 -0.60 2.07 -12.87
CA SER A 231 0.52 2.93 -13.18
C SER A 231 0.80 3.83 -11.99
N TYR A 232 2.06 4.17 -11.80
CA TYR A 232 2.54 4.92 -10.65
C TYR A 232 3.15 6.22 -11.15
N SER A 233 2.80 7.34 -10.52
CA SER A 233 3.39 8.63 -10.84
C SER A 233 3.75 9.41 -9.59
N ASN A 234 4.93 10.02 -9.59
CA ASN A 234 5.34 11.00 -8.58
C ASN A 234 4.96 12.43 -8.99
N ASP A 235 4.55 12.62 -10.25
CA ASP A 235 4.21 13.92 -10.83
C ASP A 235 2.79 13.92 -11.42
N ASN A 236 1.93 14.78 -10.90
CA ASN A 236 0.55 14.91 -11.34
C ASN A 236 0.42 15.49 -12.76
N LYS A 237 1.48 16.09 -13.32
CA LYS A 237 1.51 16.62 -14.69
C LYS A 237 1.14 15.58 -15.74
N TYR A 238 1.45 14.31 -15.50
CA TYR A 238 1.21 13.22 -16.46
C TYR A 238 -0.13 12.50 -16.25
N SER A 239 -0.95 12.93 -15.28
CA SER A 239 -2.20 12.28 -14.88
C SER A 239 -3.13 11.93 -16.06
N GLU A 240 -3.35 12.87 -16.99
CA GLU A 240 -4.24 12.63 -18.14
C GLU A 240 -3.69 11.56 -19.09
N MET A 241 -2.39 11.61 -19.38
CA MET A 241 -1.72 10.62 -20.24
C MET A 241 -1.74 9.24 -19.58
N THR A 242 -1.41 9.16 -18.29
CA THR A 242 -1.46 7.92 -17.50
C THR A 242 -2.86 7.29 -17.54
N GLN A 243 -3.91 8.09 -17.35
CA GLN A 243 -5.30 7.60 -17.45
C GLN A 243 -5.64 7.11 -18.86
N LYS A 244 -5.23 7.84 -19.91
CA LYS A 244 -5.45 7.45 -21.30
C LYS A 244 -4.74 6.13 -21.63
N ASN A 245 -3.51 5.95 -21.16
CA ASN A 245 -2.74 4.73 -21.36
C ASN A 245 -3.40 3.52 -20.67
N LEU A 246 -3.83 3.65 -19.41
CA LEU A 246 -4.55 2.58 -18.72
C LEU A 246 -5.85 2.20 -19.46
N LEU A 247 -6.61 3.19 -19.94
CA LEU A 247 -7.83 2.94 -20.72
C LEU A 247 -7.52 2.23 -22.04
N HIS A 248 -6.41 2.57 -22.72
CA HIS A 248 -6.00 1.87 -23.93
C HIS A 248 -5.74 0.37 -23.68
N TYR A 249 -5.01 0.02 -22.62
CA TYR A 249 -4.80 -1.38 -22.25
C TYR A 249 -6.09 -2.08 -21.83
N SER A 250 -7.00 -1.36 -21.15
CA SER A 250 -8.31 -1.92 -20.81
C SER A 250 -9.12 -2.32 -22.04
N GLU A 251 -9.02 -1.58 -23.14
CA GLU A 251 -9.69 -1.91 -24.41
C GLU A 251 -9.06 -3.13 -25.10
N ILE A 252 -7.74 -3.33 -24.98
CA ILE A 252 -7.07 -4.54 -25.49
C ILE A 252 -7.63 -5.80 -24.80
N PHE A 253 -7.86 -5.74 -23.49
CA PHE A 253 -8.30 -6.89 -22.69
C PHE A 253 -9.83 -7.06 -22.63
N LYS A 254 -10.59 -6.05 -23.07
CA LYS A 254 -12.06 -5.98 -23.01
C LYS A 254 -12.80 -7.22 -23.53
N PRO A 255 -12.35 -7.92 -24.59
CA PRO A 255 -13.03 -9.15 -25.04
C PRO A 255 -13.05 -10.27 -24.00
N TYR A 256 -12.11 -10.27 -23.04
CA TYR A 256 -11.96 -11.31 -22.03
C TYR A 256 -12.27 -10.81 -20.62
N ILE A 257 -12.03 -9.53 -20.36
CA ILE A 257 -12.27 -8.94 -19.05
C ILE A 257 -12.55 -7.43 -19.15
N SER A 258 -13.61 -7.00 -18.48
CA SER A 258 -13.99 -5.57 -18.42
C SER A 258 -13.34 -4.89 -17.21
N LEU A 259 -12.15 -4.33 -17.42
CA LEU A 259 -11.42 -3.51 -16.44
C LEU A 259 -12.10 -2.16 -16.26
N ARG A 260 -12.41 -1.82 -15.00
CA ARG A 260 -13.18 -0.62 -14.67
C ARG A 260 -12.70 0.03 -13.37
N LYS A 261 -13.12 1.27 -13.19
CA LYS A 261 -13.01 1.98 -11.93
C LYS A 261 -13.93 1.33 -10.89
N VAL A 262 -13.43 1.09 -9.69
CA VAL A 262 -14.16 0.44 -8.61
C VAL A 262 -14.82 1.50 -7.73
N ASN A 263 -16.12 1.37 -7.50
CA ASN A 263 -16.81 2.20 -6.53
C ASN A 263 -16.47 1.72 -5.11
N TYR A 264 -15.40 2.25 -4.52
CA TYR A 264 -14.95 1.87 -3.18
C TYR A 264 -15.98 2.22 -2.10
N ASN A 265 -16.78 3.28 -2.26
CA ASN A 265 -17.83 3.60 -1.29
C ASN A 265 -18.84 2.45 -1.20
N LEU A 266 -19.27 1.92 -2.35
CA LEU A 266 -20.14 0.75 -2.40
C LEU A 266 -19.48 -0.49 -1.79
N VAL A 267 -18.19 -0.72 -2.05
CA VAL A 267 -17.44 -1.84 -1.47
C VAL A 267 -17.39 -1.74 0.06
N GLU A 268 -17.10 -0.57 0.60
CA GLU A 268 -17.08 -0.33 2.05
C GLU A 268 -18.47 -0.46 2.67
N GLU A 269 -19.53 0.01 2.00
CA GLU A 269 -20.91 -0.22 2.43
C GLU A 269 -21.26 -1.72 2.50
N ILE A 270 -20.85 -2.50 1.49
CA ILE A 270 -21.05 -3.96 1.46
C ILE A 270 -20.28 -4.63 2.60
N LYS A 271 -19.01 -4.27 2.80
CA LYS A 271 -18.18 -4.82 3.90
C LYS A 271 -18.81 -4.57 5.26
N ASN A 272 -19.27 -3.35 5.50
CA ASN A 272 -19.96 -3.00 6.74
C ASN A 272 -21.20 -3.87 6.94
N LYS A 273 -22.06 -4.01 5.92
CA LYS A 273 -23.26 -4.87 6.00
C LYS A 273 -22.92 -6.34 6.31
N ILE A 274 -21.87 -6.89 5.69
CA ILE A 274 -21.44 -8.27 5.95
C ILE A 274 -20.93 -8.41 7.39
N THR A 275 -20.22 -7.41 7.90
CA THR A 275 -19.63 -7.46 9.26
C THR A 275 -20.72 -7.36 10.34
N TYR A 276 -21.84 -6.68 10.07
CA TYR A 276 -23.00 -6.60 10.98
C TYR A 276 -23.95 -7.81 10.91
N THR A 277 -23.71 -8.78 10.03
CA THR A 277 -24.56 -9.98 9.89
C THR A 277 -23.92 -11.22 10.53
N ILE A 278 -22.80 -11.07 11.23
CA ILE A 278 -22.11 -12.13 11.97
C ILE A 278 -22.33 -11.93 13.47
#